data_AF-A0AAW3ZGN3-F1
#
_entry.id   AF-A0AAW3ZGN3-F1
#
_cell.length_a   1.000
_cell.length_b   1.000
_cell.length_c   1.000
_cell.angle_alpha   90.00
_cell.angle_beta   90.00
_cell.angle_gamma   90.00
#
_symmetry.space_group_name_H-M   'P 1'
#
loop_
_entity.id
_entity.type
_entity.pdbx_description
1 polymer ?
#
loop_
_entity_poly.entity_id
_entity_poly.type
_entity_poly.pdbx_seq_one_letter_code
_entity_poly.pdbx_strand_id
1 'polypeptide(L)'
;MPYLFVVVAKFSAPRYNNRDPRGWLSKQDGRSHRAHSAHLNSFEAFPLFATAVLFALWRQAEVERIGYLALAFVLLRLLYGVCYMADWATPRSLVWLAALGCAVALFFV
;
A
#
# COMPACT_ATOMS: atom_id res chain seq x y z
N MET A 1 2.91 3.95 0.68
CA MET A 1 3.92 3.49 -0.30
C MET A 1 3.32 3.20 -1.69
N PRO A 2 2.55 4.13 -2.30
CA PRO A 2 1.96 3.84 -3.62
C PRO A 2 3.00 3.85 -4.76
N TYR A 3 4.01 4.72 -4.70
CA TYR A 3 4.93 4.93 -5.82
C TYR A 3 5.84 3.73 -6.14
N LEU A 4 6.28 2.97 -5.13
CA LEU A 4 7.13 1.78 -5.33
C LEU A 4 6.45 0.74 -6.24
N PHE A 5 5.14 0.53 -6.07
CA PHE A 5 4.40 -0.45 -6.86
C PHE A 5 4.18 -0.02 -8.32
N VAL A 6 4.16 1.29 -8.62
CA VAL A 6 4.15 1.78 -10.02
C VAL A 6 5.43 1.42 -10.71
N VAL A 7 6.57 1.63 -10.04
CA VAL A 7 7.89 1.35 -10.61
C VAL A 7 7.94 -0.13 -10.97
N VAL A 8 7.58 -1.02 -10.04
CA VAL A 8 7.53 -2.46 -10.33
C VAL A 8 6.55 -2.79 -11.46
N ALA A 9 5.35 -2.19 -11.50
CA ALA A 9 4.37 -2.43 -12.55
C ALA A 9 4.90 -2.08 -13.96
N LYS A 10 5.62 -0.95 -14.08
CA LYS A 10 6.20 -0.46 -15.34
C LYS A 10 7.36 -1.33 -15.85
N PHE A 11 8.14 -1.92 -14.94
CA PHE A 11 9.26 -2.80 -15.31
C PHE A 11 8.86 -4.28 -15.46
N SER A 12 7.67 -4.67 -15.00
CA SER A 12 7.23 -6.07 -15.02
C SER A 12 6.63 -6.52 -16.36
N ALA A 13 6.49 -5.65 -17.36
CA ALA A 13 5.98 -6.02 -18.68
C ALA A 13 6.76 -5.34 -19.83
N PRO A 14 6.98 -6.03 -20.96
CA PRO A 14 7.73 -5.51 -22.09
C PRO A 14 6.95 -4.43 -22.87
N ARG A 15 7.69 -3.55 -23.58
CA ARG A 15 7.14 -2.49 -24.46
C ARG A 15 6.24 -1.46 -23.75
N TYR A 16 6.67 -0.94 -22.60
CA TYR A 16 5.98 0.16 -21.92
C TYR A 16 5.74 1.35 -22.86
N ASN A 17 4.47 1.71 -23.05
CA ASN A 17 4.08 2.86 -23.86
C ASN A 17 3.91 4.09 -22.97
N ASN A 18 4.83 5.05 -23.07
CA ASN A 18 4.76 6.28 -22.28
C ASN A 18 3.78 7.33 -22.85
N ARG A 19 3.28 7.14 -24.09
CA ARG A 19 2.28 8.04 -24.69
C ARG A 19 0.85 7.74 -24.20
N ASP A 20 0.56 6.47 -23.91
CA ASP A 20 -0.68 6.04 -23.28
C ASP A 20 -0.40 4.97 -22.21
N PRO A 21 0.06 5.38 -21.02
CA PRO A 21 0.44 4.45 -19.97
C PRO A 21 -0.75 3.70 -19.38
N ARG A 22 -1.95 4.32 -19.35
CA ARG A 22 -3.16 3.69 -18.80
C ARG A 22 -3.73 2.66 -19.76
N GLY A 23 -3.83 2.98 -21.05
CA GLY A 23 -4.28 2.04 -22.07
C GLY A 23 -3.29 0.89 -22.27
N TRP A 24 -1.98 1.12 -22.15
CA TRP A 24 -1.00 0.02 -22.13
C TRP A 24 -1.18 -0.90 -20.93
N LEU A 25 -1.38 -0.33 -19.73
CA LEU A 25 -1.52 -1.09 -18.50
C LEU A 25 -2.80 -1.94 -18.48
N SER A 26 -3.89 -1.44 -19.08
CA SER A 26 -5.15 -2.18 -19.25
C SER A 26 -5.03 -3.43 -20.12
N LYS A 27 -3.96 -3.53 -20.92
CA LYS A 27 -3.67 -4.67 -21.81
C LYS A 27 -2.66 -5.64 -21.20
N GLN A 28 -2.14 -5.36 -20.00
CA GLN A 28 -1.17 -6.23 -19.34
C GLN A 28 -1.89 -7.25 -18.47
N ASP A 29 -1.46 -8.51 -18.54
CA ASP A 29 -1.89 -9.58 -17.66
C ASP A 29 -0.79 -9.96 -16.65
N GLY A 30 -1.18 -10.68 -15.59
CA GLY A 30 -0.25 -11.25 -14.63
C GLY A 30 0.41 -10.23 -13.69
N ARG A 31 1.74 -10.24 -13.59
CA ARG A 31 2.49 -9.50 -12.54
C ARG A 31 2.36 -7.98 -12.66
N SER A 32 2.34 -7.42 -13.88
CA SER A 32 2.20 -5.97 -14.09
C SER A 32 0.82 -5.47 -13.66
N HIS A 33 -0.25 -6.19 -14.03
CA HIS A 33 -1.60 -5.91 -13.57
C HIS A 33 -1.71 -6.00 -12.04
N ARG A 34 -1.17 -7.06 -11.43
CA ARG A 34 -1.17 -7.23 -9.97
C ARG A 34 -0.42 -6.12 -9.24
N ALA A 35 0.73 -5.68 -9.75
CA ALA A 35 1.47 -4.55 -9.20
C ALA A 35 0.67 -3.23 -9.30
N HIS A 36 -0.07 -3.01 -10.41
CA HIS A 36 -0.96 -1.85 -10.53
C HIS A 36 -2.14 -1.90 -9.56
N SER A 37 -2.78 -3.05 -9.38
CA SER A 37 -3.85 -3.18 -8.39
C SER A 37 -3.33 -2.93 -6.97
N ALA A 38 -2.14 -3.45 -6.63
CA ALA A 38 -1.49 -3.18 -5.34
C ALA A 38 -1.18 -1.69 -5.13
N HIS A 39 -0.83 -0.98 -6.20
CA HIS A 39 -0.67 0.47 -6.20
C HIS A 39 -1.98 1.20 -5.87
N LEU A 40 -3.07 0.89 -6.57
CA LEU A 40 -4.37 1.54 -6.36
C LEU A 40 -4.86 1.31 -4.93
N ASN A 41 -4.79 0.06 -4.44
CA ASN A 41 -5.15 -0.24 -3.05
C ASN A 41 -4.29 0.53 -2.03
N SER A 42 -3.02 0.77 -2.36
CA SER A 42 -2.13 1.55 -1.49
C SER A 42 -2.46 3.04 -1.50
N PHE A 43 -3.06 3.55 -2.58
CA PHE A 43 -3.61 4.89 -2.63
C PHE A 43 -4.90 5.01 -1.80
N GLU A 44 -5.78 4.01 -1.85
CA GLU A 44 -7.01 3.98 -1.05
C GLU A 44 -6.73 3.91 0.46
N ALA A 45 -5.70 3.16 0.86
CA ALA A 45 -5.33 3.02 2.27
C ALA A 45 -4.62 4.27 2.84
N PHE A 46 -4.03 5.12 1.98
CA PHE A 46 -3.19 6.23 2.42
C PHE A 46 -3.96 7.35 3.13
N PRO A 47 -5.12 7.85 2.64
CA PRO A 47 -5.90 8.87 3.33
C PRO A 47 -6.27 8.50 4.76
N LEU A 48 -6.72 7.25 4.99
CA LEU A 48 -7.07 6.77 6.32
C LEU A 48 -5.85 6.83 7.26
N PHE A 49 -4.71 6.27 6.82
CA PHE A 49 -3.49 6.27 7.59
C PHE A 49 -2.96 7.68 7.89
N ALA A 50 -2.90 8.54 6.87
CA ALA A 50 -2.44 9.92 7.03
C ALA A 50 -3.32 10.69 8.02
N THR A 51 -4.64 10.52 7.93
CA THR A 51 -5.60 11.14 8.85
C THR A 51 -5.40 10.63 10.28
N ALA A 52 -5.17 9.33 10.46
CA ALA A 52 -4.94 8.74 11.78
C ALA A 52 -3.67 9.27 12.45
N VAL A 53 -2.56 9.36 11.70
CA VAL A 53 -1.30 9.93 12.20
C VAL A 53 -1.48 11.40 12.57
N LEU A 54 -2.11 12.20 11.69
CA LEU A 54 -2.35 13.62 11.96
C LEU A 54 -3.27 13.83 13.17
N PHE A 55 -4.29 12.99 13.33
CA PHE A 55 -5.18 13.02 14.49
C PHE A 55 -4.43 12.69 15.80
N ALA A 56 -3.62 11.64 15.81
CA ALA A 56 -2.81 11.27 16.98
C ALA A 56 -1.83 12.39 17.38
N LEU A 57 -1.17 13.02 16.39
CA LEU A 57 -0.29 14.16 16.61
C LEU A 57 -1.06 15.38 17.15
N TRP A 58 -2.24 15.66 16.61
CA TRP A 58 -3.10 16.75 17.08
C TRP A 58 -3.56 16.53 18.52
N ARG A 59 -3.82 15.27 18.91
CA ARG A 59 -4.13 14.86 20.28
C ARG A 59 -2.92 14.90 21.23
N GLN A 60 -1.73 15.22 20.74
CA GLN A 60 -0.48 15.18 21.50
C GLN A 60 -0.21 13.79 22.10
N ALA A 61 -0.60 12.73 21.40
CA ALA A 61 -0.29 11.35 21.79
C ALA A 61 1.23 11.12 21.80
N GLU A 62 1.67 10.11 22.55
CA GLU A 62 3.08 9.77 22.69
C GLU A 62 3.72 9.46 21.33
N VAL A 63 4.73 10.26 20.94
CA VAL A 63 5.35 10.21 19.60
C VAL A 63 5.95 8.83 19.32
N GLU A 64 6.50 8.16 20.33
CA GLU A 64 7.05 6.80 20.18
C GLU A 64 5.96 5.79 19.77
N ARG A 65 4.77 5.85 20.38
CA ARG A 65 3.64 4.98 20.03
C ARG A 65 3.16 5.21 18.61
N ILE A 66 3.04 6.49 18.21
CA ILE A 66 2.71 6.87 16.84
C ILE A 66 3.77 6.28 15.89
N GLY A 67 5.05 6.43 16.23
CA GLY A 67 6.19 5.91 15.47
C GLY A 67 6.13 4.40 15.26
N TYR A 68 5.88 3.62 16.31
CA TYR A 68 5.78 2.16 16.21
C TYR A 68 4.62 1.70 15.33
N LEU A 69 3.42 2.30 15.50
CA LEU A 69 2.25 1.98 14.68
C LEU A 69 2.44 2.40 13.22
N ALA A 70 3.04 3.56 12.99
CA ALA A 70 3.35 4.06 11.64
C ALA A 70 4.37 3.15 10.94
N LEU A 71 5.43 2.74 11.64
CA LEU A 71 6.44 1.83 11.11
C LEU A 71 5.82 0.46 10.77
N ALA A 72 5.04 -0.10 11.70
CA ALA A 72 4.34 -1.37 11.49
C ALA A 72 3.41 -1.30 10.26
N PHE A 73 2.63 -0.21 10.14
CA PHE A 73 1.79 0.01 8.97
C PHE A 73 2.59 0.00 7.66
N VAL A 74 3.71 0.74 7.61
CA VAL A 74 4.55 0.82 6.40
C VAL A 74 5.10 -0.56 6.02
N LEU A 75 5.63 -1.32 7.00
CA LEU A 75 6.16 -2.67 6.76
C LEU A 75 5.07 -3.62 6.26
N LEU A 76 3.89 -3.59 6.87
CA LEU A 76 2.75 -4.40 6.43
C LEU A 76 2.31 -4.02 5.01
N ARG A 77 2.33 -2.74 4.63
CA ARG A 77 2.01 -2.33 3.24
C ARG A 77 3.05 -2.81 2.24
N LEU A 78 4.33 -2.88 2.61
CA LEU A 78 5.36 -3.48 1.75
C LEU A 78 5.11 -4.98 1.57
N LEU A 79 4.85 -5.70 2.66
CA LEU A 79 4.55 -7.13 2.63
C LEU A 79 3.27 -7.42 1.83
N TYR A 80 2.23 -6.60 1.99
CA TYR A 80 1.00 -6.69 1.20
C TYR A 80 1.29 -6.64 -0.30
N GLY A 81 2.13 -5.69 -0.74
CA GLY A 81 2.55 -5.59 -2.14
C GLY A 81 3.28 -6.84 -2.63
N VAL A 82 4.17 -7.41 -1.81
CA VAL A 82 4.87 -8.67 -2.12
C VAL A 82 3.87 -9.81 -2.29
N CYS A 83 2.96 -10.01 -1.33
CA CYS A 83 1.91 -11.04 -1.41
C CYS A 83 1.01 -10.84 -2.63
N TYR A 84 0.69 -9.59 -2.97
CA TYR A 84 -0.13 -9.27 -4.14
C TYR A 84 0.58 -9.65 -5.45
N MET A 85 1.87 -9.33 -5.58
CA MET A 85 2.63 -9.68 -6.77
C MET A 85 2.86 -11.19 -6.91
N ALA A 86 3.06 -11.89 -5.78
CA ALA A 86 3.22 -13.35 -5.68
C ALA A 86 1.90 -14.13 -5.80
N ASP A 87 0.75 -13.45 -5.87
CA ASP A 87 -0.58 -14.04 -5.97
C ASP A 87 -1.00 -14.87 -4.74
N TRP A 88 -0.50 -14.51 -3.56
CA TRP A 88 -0.81 -15.20 -2.30
C TRP A 88 -2.05 -14.60 -1.63
N ALA A 89 -3.21 -15.17 -1.93
CA ALA A 89 -4.51 -14.63 -1.52
C ALA A 89 -4.70 -14.53 0.01
N THR A 90 -4.48 -15.62 0.76
CA THR A 90 -4.71 -15.65 2.21
C THR A 90 -3.76 -14.72 2.99
N PRO A 91 -2.43 -14.78 2.77
CA PRO A 91 -1.50 -13.86 3.44
C PRO A 91 -1.78 -12.40 3.09
N ARG A 92 -2.14 -12.11 1.84
CA ARG A 92 -2.51 -10.75 1.40
C ARG A 92 -3.64 -10.17 2.26
N SER A 93 -4.70 -10.92 2.49
CA SER A 93 -5.85 -10.46 3.28
C SER A 93 -5.49 -10.25 4.76
N LEU A 94 -4.70 -11.16 5.34
CA LEU A 94 -4.25 -11.04 6.73
C LEU A 94 -3.37 -9.80 6.95
N VAL A 95 -2.39 -9.59 6.06
CA VAL A 95 -1.49 -8.43 6.12
C VAL A 95 -2.25 -7.13 5.89
N TRP A 96 -3.25 -7.14 4.99
CA TRP A 96 -4.13 -6.00 4.79
C TRP A 96 -4.91 -5.66 6.06
N LEU A 97 -5.50 -6.66 6.71
CA LEU A 97 -6.27 -6.46 7.94
C LEU A 97 -5.38 -5.97 9.09
N ALA A 98 -4.17 -6.51 9.22
CA ALA A 98 -3.20 -6.04 10.20
C ALA A 98 -2.82 -4.57 9.95
N ALA A 99 -2.59 -4.17 8.70
CA ALA A 99 -2.29 -2.78 8.35
C ALA A 99 -3.47 -1.87 8.68
N LEU A 100 -4.71 -2.29 8.36
CA LEU A 100 -5.91 -1.57 8.78
C LEU A 100 -5.97 -1.41 10.30
N GLY A 101 -5.66 -2.47 11.04
CA GLY A 101 -5.58 -2.46 12.51
C GLY A 101 -4.61 -1.40 13.04
N CYS A 102 -3.41 -1.26 12.44
CA CYS A 102 -2.46 -0.21 12.82
C CYS A 102 -3.03 1.20 12.57
N ALA A 103 -3.68 1.42 11.42
CA ALA A 103 -4.29 2.71 11.11
C ALA A 103 -5.46 3.05 12.04
N VAL A 104 -6.27 2.05 12.41
CA VAL A 104 -7.37 2.23 13.38
C VAL A 104 -6.83 2.48 14.78
N ALA A 105 -5.81 1.74 15.22
CA ALA A 105 -5.20 1.91 16.54
C ALA A 105 -4.63 3.33 16.75
N LEU A 106 -4.13 3.98 15.69
CA LEU A 106 -3.67 5.36 15.74
C LEU A 106 -4.76 6.37 16.18
N PHE A 107 -6.05 6.05 16.03
CA PHE A 107 -7.12 6.92 16.54
C PHE A 107 -7.36 6.79 18.06
N PHE A 108 -6.82 5.75 18.69
CA PHE A 108 -7.06 5.42 20.09
C PHE A 108 -5.83 5.57 20.99
N VAL A 109 -4.68 5.95 20.41
CA VAL A 109 -3.46 6.30 21.17
C VAL A 109 -3.45 7.74 21.66
#